data_AF-A0A7K9RH30-F1
#
_entry.id   AF-A0A7K9RH30-F1
#
_cell.length_a   1.000
_cell.length_b   1.000
_cell.length_c   1.000
_cell.angle_alpha   90.00
_cell.angle_beta   90.00
_cell.angle_gamma   90.00
#
_symmetry.space_group_name_H-M   'P 1'
#
loop_
_entity.id
_entity.type
_entity.pdbx_description
1 polymer ?
#
loop_
_entity_poly.entity_id
_entity_poly.type
_entity_poly.pdbx_seq_one_letter_code
_entity_poly.pdbx_strand_id
1 'polypeptide(L)'
;QHPGGEEVLREQAGGDATENFEDVGHSTDARTMSESFIVGELHPDCLPEVNTFLCFAFQETLITTVQSSSSSWSNWVIPAIAAIIVALMYRSYMSE
;
A
#
# COMPACT_ATOMS: atom_id res chain seq x y z
N GLN A 1 -14.58 -17.03 16.14
CA GLN A 1 -15.54 -16.19 15.38
C GLN A 1 -15.68 -14.88 16.13
N HIS A 2 -15.60 -13.74 15.44
CA HIS A 2 -15.57 -12.42 16.08
C HIS A 2 -16.96 -11.79 16.15
N PRO A 3 -17.48 -11.41 17.33
CA PRO A 3 -18.80 -10.80 17.47
C PRO A 3 -18.98 -9.48 16.71
N GLY A 4 -17.90 -8.71 16.52
CA GLY A 4 -17.92 -7.44 15.77
C GLY A 4 -17.90 -7.60 14.25
N GLY A 5 -17.98 -8.82 13.72
CA GLY A 5 -17.88 -9.12 12.29
C GLY A 5 -16.44 -9.34 11.81
N GLU A 6 -16.30 -9.88 10.60
CA GLU A 6 -14.98 -10.19 10.00
C GLU A 6 -14.31 -8.99 9.34
N GLU A 7 -15.08 -7.99 8.91
CA GLU A 7 -14.59 -6.84 8.15
C GLU A 7 -13.48 -6.09 8.91
N VAL A 8 -13.74 -5.80 10.18
CA VAL A 8 -12.81 -5.09 11.05
C VAL A 8 -11.50 -5.85 11.29
N LEU A 9 -11.54 -7.19 11.22
CA LEU A 9 -10.33 -8.00 11.32
C LEU A 9 -9.56 -8.00 10.00
N ARG A 10 -10.28 -8.00 8.88
CA ARG A 10 -9.69 -7.99 7.53
C ARG A 10 -9.02 -6.67 7.21
N GLU A 11 -9.59 -5.56 7.67
CA GLU A 11 -8.99 -4.22 7.54
C GLU A 11 -7.67 -4.09 8.30
N GLN A 12 -7.52 -4.81 9.43
CA GLN A 12 -6.32 -4.79 10.27
C GLN A 12 -5.35 -5.96 9.97
N ALA A 13 -5.68 -6.81 9.00
CA ALA A 13 -4.89 -8.01 8.71
C ALA A 13 -3.48 -7.65 8.20
N GLY A 14 -2.45 -8.24 8.82
CA GLY A 14 -1.05 -8.02 8.46
C GLY A 14 -0.42 -6.74 9.05
N GLY A 15 -1.17 -5.98 9.84
CA GLY A 15 -0.68 -4.84 10.60
C GLY A 15 -0.69 -5.08 12.12
N ASP A 16 -0.30 -4.04 12.87
CA ASP A 16 -0.53 -3.97 14.30
C ASP A 16 -1.92 -3.39 14.57
N ALA A 17 -2.75 -4.14 15.29
CA ALA A 17 -4.14 -3.77 15.62
C ALA A 17 -4.30 -3.40 17.11
N THR A 18 -3.20 -3.18 17.84
CA THR A 18 -3.22 -2.93 19.30
C THR A 18 -4.06 -1.69 19.66
N GLU A 19 -3.91 -0.59 18.93
CA GLU A 19 -4.69 0.64 19.18
C GLU A 19 -6.20 0.39 19.03
N ASN A 20 -6.63 -0.20 17.92
CA ASN A 20 -8.04 -0.52 17.67
C ASN A 20 -8.60 -1.49 18.72
N PHE A 21 -7.78 -2.43 19.20
CA PHE A 21 -8.19 -3.40 20.21
C PHE A 21 -8.44 -2.73 21.58
N GLU A 22 -7.57 -1.81 21.99
CA GLU A 22 -7.71 -1.07 23.25
C GLU A 22 -8.80 -0.01 23.19
N ASP A 23 -8.97 0.70 22.07
CA ASP A 23 -9.99 1.73 21.90
C ASP A 23 -11.41 1.17 22.01
N VAL A 24 -11.63 -0.05 21.51
CA VAL A 24 -12.90 -0.76 21.67
C VAL A 24 -13.14 -1.19 23.14
N GLY A 25 -12.09 -1.37 23.93
CA GLY A 25 -12.21 -1.77 25.33
C GLY A 25 -12.73 -3.19 25.51
N HIS A 26 -12.09 -4.17 24.87
CA HIS A 26 -12.48 -5.58 24.96
C HIS A 26 -12.48 -6.11 26.41
N SER A 27 -13.46 -6.95 26.73
CA SER A 27 -13.61 -7.57 28.05
C SER A 27 -12.44 -8.49 28.40
N THR A 28 -12.28 -8.81 29.69
CA THR A 28 -11.25 -9.76 30.16
C THR A 28 -11.40 -11.14 29.54
N ASP A 29 -12.63 -11.59 29.28
CA ASP A 29 -12.90 -12.86 28.60
C ASP A 29 -12.41 -12.82 27.14
N ALA A 30 -12.65 -11.72 26.42
CA ALA A 30 -12.16 -11.55 25.06
C ALA A 30 -10.61 -11.50 25.00
N ARG A 31 -9.96 -10.90 25.99
CA ARG A 31 -8.49 -10.91 26.13
C ARG A 31 -7.95 -12.30 26.43
N THR A 32 -8.60 -13.05 27.31
CA THR A 32 -8.23 -14.46 27.57
C THR A 32 -8.41 -15.31 26.31
N MET A 33 -9.46 -15.05 25.52
CA MET A 33 -9.68 -15.74 24.26
C MET A 33 -8.60 -15.42 23.22
N SER A 34 -8.09 -14.19 23.16
CA SER A 34 -7.04 -13.81 22.20
C SER A 34 -5.71 -14.54 22.45
N GLU A 35 -5.39 -14.86 23.71
CA GLU A 35 -4.21 -15.65 24.08
C GLU A 35 -4.18 -17.03 23.41
N SER A 36 -5.35 -17.65 23.20
CA SER A 36 -5.45 -18.94 22.53
C SER A 36 -5.13 -18.90 21.02
N PHE A 37 -5.12 -17.71 20.43
CA PHE A 37 -4.84 -17.49 19.00
C PHE A 37 -3.42 -16.97 18.75
N ILE A 38 -2.57 -16.86 19.78
CA ILE A 38 -1.17 -16.48 19.63
C ILE A 38 -0.43 -17.61 18.91
N VAL A 39 0.12 -17.30 17.73
CA VAL A 39 0.94 -18.22 16.94
C VAL A 39 2.44 -17.95 17.06
N GLY A 40 2.82 -16.79 17.60
CA GLY A 40 4.20 -16.34 17.76
C GLY A 40 4.28 -14.87 18.15
N GLU A 41 5.49 -14.35 18.26
CA GLU A 41 5.77 -12.94 18.55
C GLU A 41 6.49 -12.27 17.37
N LEU A 42 6.36 -10.94 17.28
CA LEU A 42 7.02 -10.15 16.25
C LEU A 42 8.55 -10.26 16.38
N HIS A 43 9.25 -10.32 15.26
CA HIS A 43 10.71 -10.38 15.25
C HIS A 43 11.31 -9.13 15.93
N PRO A 44 12.39 -9.25 16.73
CA PRO A 44 12.99 -8.12 17.45
C PRO A 44 13.42 -6.96 16.53
N ASP A 45 13.88 -7.27 15.31
CA ASP A 45 14.27 -6.26 14.31
C ASP A 45 13.08 -5.51 13.68
N CYS A 46 11.85 -5.93 13.98
CA CYS A 46 10.61 -5.28 13.55
C CYS A 46 9.97 -4.43 14.65
N LEU A 47 10.56 -4.38 15.86
CA LEU A 47 10.04 -3.57 16.95
C LEU A 47 10.27 -2.08 16.69
N PRO A 48 9.34 -1.20 17.10
CA PRO A 48 9.43 0.25 16.83
C PRO A 48 10.63 0.93 17.49
N GLU A 49 11.27 0.28 18.47
CA GLU A 49 12.49 0.78 19.13
C GLU A 49 13.76 0.54 18.29
N VAL A 50 13.73 -0.41 17.34
CA VAL A 50 14.90 -0.85 16.58
C VAL A 50 14.62 -0.77 15.08
N ASN A 51 14.63 0.47 14.56
CA ASN A 51 14.79 0.78 13.14
C ASN A 51 13.81 0.06 12.18
N THR A 52 12.59 0.61 12.09
CA THR A 52 11.49 0.26 11.17
C THR A 52 11.91 -0.06 9.72
N PHE A 53 13.08 0.44 9.29
CA PHE A 53 13.68 0.17 7.99
C PHE A 53 13.94 -1.33 7.72
N LEU A 54 14.27 -2.13 8.73
CA LEU A 54 14.55 -3.55 8.54
C LEU A 54 13.29 -4.41 8.40
N CYS A 55 12.18 -4.03 9.04
CA CYS A 55 10.91 -4.73 8.90
C CYS A 55 10.30 -4.59 7.49
N PHE A 56 10.43 -3.40 6.90
CA PHE A 56 9.99 -3.12 5.54
C PHE A 56 10.79 -3.90 4.48
N ALA A 57 12.03 -4.31 4.77
CA ALA A 57 12.89 -4.99 3.81
C ALA A 57 12.39 -6.39 3.43
N PHE A 58 11.56 -7.04 4.25
CA PHE A 58 10.95 -8.34 3.90
C PHE A 58 9.77 -8.21 2.93
N GLN A 59 9.23 -7.00 2.75
CA GLN A 59 8.15 -6.72 1.79
C GLN A 59 8.68 -6.32 0.39
N GLU A 60 9.95 -6.56 0.07
CA GLU A 60 10.53 -6.30 -1.26
C GLU A 60 10.33 -7.45 -2.27
N THR A 61 9.46 -8.44 -1.99
CA THR A 61 9.13 -9.51 -2.96
C THR A 61 7.72 -9.45 -3.55
N LEU A 62 7.02 -8.31 -3.42
CA LEU A 62 5.76 -8.03 -4.13
C LEU A 62 5.89 -6.92 -5.19
N ILE A 63 7.06 -6.80 -5.84
CA ILE A 63 7.20 -5.99 -7.05
C ILE A 63 6.71 -6.82 -8.26
N THR A 64 5.39 -7.04 -8.37
CA THR A 64 4.76 -7.33 -9.67
C THR A 64 3.88 -6.14 -10.08
N THR A 65 4.56 -5.21 -10.77
CA THR A 65 4.07 -4.52 -11.97
C THR A 65 2.70 -3.82 -11.95
N VAL A 66 2.42 -2.85 -11.08
CA VAL A 66 1.61 -1.66 -11.49
C VAL A 66 1.98 -0.40 -10.68
N GLN A 67 3.24 0.02 -10.71
CA GLN A 67 3.54 1.44 -10.47
C GLN A 67 3.29 2.20 -11.78
N SER A 68 2.04 2.63 -11.99
CA SER A 68 1.74 3.69 -12.96
C SER A 68 2.23 5.02 -12.41
N SER A 69 3.54 5.20 -12.40
CA SER A 69 4.20 6.47 -12.14
C SER A 69 4.00 7.37 -13.38
N SER A 70 2.82 7.97 -13.52
CA SER A 70 2.61 9.03 -14.52
C SER A 70 3.48 10.23 -14.12
N SER A 71 4.74 10.20 -14.53
CA SER A 71 5.72 11.19 -14.15
C SER A 71 5.35 12.51 -14.84
N SER A 72 5.39 13.64 -14.12
CA SER A 72 4.87 14.94 -14.57
C SER A 72 5.41 15.41 -15.93
N TRP A 73 6.58 14.92 -16.35
CA TRP A 73 7.15 15.17 -17.67
C TRP A 73 6.29 14.62 -18.83
N SER A 74 5.65 13.45 -18.70
CA SER A 74 4.88 12.83 -19.78
C SER A 74 3.62 13.63 -20.10
N ASN A 75 3.07 14.32 -19.09
CA ASN A 75 1.86 15.12 -19.22
C ASN A 75 2.05 16.34 -20.16
N TRP A 76 3.28 16.82 -20.36
CA TRP A 76 3.60 17.92 -21.28
C TRP A 76 4.30 17.45 -22.55
N VAL A 77 5.11 16.39 -22.46
CA VAL A 77 5.87 15.88 -23.60
C VAL A 77 4.96 15.24 -24.65
N ILE A 78 3.96 14.45 -24.23
CA ILE A 78 3.03 13.78 -25.15
C ILE A 78 2.22 14.79 -26.00
N PRO A 79 1.55 15.81 -25.42
CA PRO A 79 0.83 16.79 -26.22
C PRO A 79 1.76 17.64 -27.11
N ALA A 80 2.98 17.95 -26.65
CA ALA A 80 3.95 18.69 -27.46
C ALA A 80 4.37 17.91 -28.72
N ILE A 81 4.65 16.61 -28.59
CA ILE A 81 5.01 15.76 -29.73
C ILE A 81 3.83 15.61 -30.70
N ALA A 82 2.61 15.42 -30.18
CA ALA A 82 1.41 15.31 -31.02
C ALA A 82 1.18 16.59 -31.85
N ALA A 83 1.35 17.77 -31.25
CA ALA A 83 1.23 19.05 -31.95
C ALA A 83 2.28 19.22 -33.06
N ILE A 84 3.53 18.79 -32.81
CA ILE A 84 4.60 18.83 -33.82
C ILE A 84 4.27 17.92 -35.01
N ILE A 85 3.77 16.72 -34.76
CA ILE A 85 3.39 15.77 -35.83
C ILE A 85 2.28 16.36 -36.70
N VAL A 86 1.23 16.90 -36.09
CA VAL A 86 0.11 17.54 -36.82
C VAL A 86 0.62 18.73 -37.64
N ALA A 87 1.50 19.56 -37.09
CA ALA A 87 2.08 20.69 -37.81
C ALA A 87 2.94 20.24 -39.00
N LEU A 88 3.73 19.16 -38.87
CA LEU A 88 4.51 18.61 -39.97
C LEU A 88 3.63 18.02 -41.06
N MET A 89 2.56 17.29 -40.69
CA MET A 89 1.58 16.77 -41.66
C MET A 89 0.85 17.90 -42.40
N TYR A 90 0.44 18.94 -41.68
CA TYR A 90 -0.19 20.11 -42.30
C TYR A 90 0.78 20.82 -43.25
N ARG A 91 2.04 20.97 -42.85
CA ARG A 91 3.08 21.56 -43.68
C ARG A 91 3.34 20.74 -44.95
N SER A 92 3.38 19.41 -44.86
CA SER A 92 3.57 18.56 -46.04
C SER A 92 2.38 18.62 -46.99
N TYR A 93 1.15 18.65 -46.45
CA TYR A 93 -0.08 18.75 -47.25
C TYR A 93 -0.26 20.12 -47.91
N MET A 94 0.18 21.21 -47.26
CA MET A 94 0.15 22.57 -47.83
C MET A 94 1.35 22.89 -48.75
N SER A 95 2.37 22.04 -48.77
CA SER A 95 3.49 22.17 -49.72
C SER A 95 3.23 21.49 -51.07
N GLU A 96 2.12 20.75 -51.19
CA GLU A 96 1.53 20.28 -52.45
C GLU A 96 0.47 21.28 -52.93
#